data_AF-A0A2G9G266-F1
#
_entry.id   AF-A0A2G9G266-F1
#
_cell.length_a   1.000
_cell.length_b   1.000
_cell.length_c   1.000
_cell.angle_alpha   90.00
_cell.angle_beta   90.00
_cell.angle_gamma   90.00
#
_symmetry.space_group_name_H-M   'P 1'
#
loop_
_entity.id
_entity.type
_entity.pdbx_description
1 polymer ?
#
loop_
_entity_poly.entity_id
_entity_poly.type
_entity_poly.pdbx_seq_one_letter_code
_entity_poly.pdbx_strand_id
1 'polypeptide(L)'
;MSENEMTISELGRSSIFESPVRERLQIFLQSSDLYDAEEVLGMIEESELWLEKAILYRRLGQETLVLQILALKLENCEAAEQYCAEIGRPDAYMRLLEMYLDPEDGREPMFKAAVRLLHNHGEMLDPLQVLERLSPDMPIQLASDTVLRLLRARHHHHRQGQIVLNLSRALDVDARLARMEERSRHVQINDESVCDSCHARLGTKLFAMYPDDSIVCYKCYRRQGESTSVSGRDFKKDTLVKRSWLVTR
;
A
#
# COMPACT_ATOMS: atom_id res chain seq x y z
N MET A 1 -23.92 33.43 -41.87
CA MET A 1 -23.20 33.40 -40.59
C MET A 1 -22.96 31.94 -40.27
N SER A 2 -21.69 31.59 -40.34
CA SER A 2 -20.99 30.35 -39.98
C SER A 2 -21.81 29.18 -39.45
N GLU A 3 -21.86 28.12 -40.26
CA GLU A 3 -22.12 26.75 -39.85
C GLU A 3 -20.99 26.29 -38.91
N ASN A 4 -21.37 25.63 -37.82
CA ASN A 4 -20.45 24.90 -36.95
C ASN A 4 -21.19 23.68 -36.40
N GLU A 5 -21.34 22.65 -37.23
CA GLU A 5 -21.73 21.33 -36.79
C GLU A 5 -20.61 20.34 -37.12
N MET A 6 -20.05 19.80 -36.05
CA MET A 6 -19.02 18.79 -36.00
C MET A 6 -19.52 17.48 -36.62
N THR A 7 -18.86 17.00 -37.67
CA THR A 7 -18.89 15.60 -38.10
C THR A 7 -17.61 14.89 -37.65
N ILE A 8 -17.64 14.40 -36.41
CA ILE A 8 -16.68 13.45 -35.84
C ILE A 8 -16.99 12.07 -36.46
N SER A 9 -16.60 11.85 -37.73
CA SER A 9 -16.73 10.51 -38.33
C SER A 9 -15.81 10.21 -39.51
N GLU A 10 -15.05 11.19 -40.02
CA GLU A 10 -14.31 10.98 -41.29
C GLU A 10 -12.78 11.02 -41.17
N LEU A 11 -12.19 11.40 -40.04
CA LEU A 11 -10.73 11.38 -39.86
C LEU A 11 -10.14 10.04 -39.35
N GLY A 12 -10.97 9.05 -39.01
CA GLY A 12 -10.51 7.80 -38.37
C GLY A 12 -10.24 6.61 -39.31
N ARG A 13 -10.61 6.69 -40.60
CA ARG A 13 -10.54 5.54 -41.52
C ARG A 13 -9.33 5.52 -42.46
N SER A 14 -8.64 6.65 -42.62
CA SER A 14 -7.57 6.82 -43.62
C SER A 14 -6.16 6.53 -43.11
N SER A 15 -5.93 6.38 -41.79
CA SER A 15 -4.58 6.16 -41.23
C SER A 15 -4.23 4.68 -41.01
N ILE A 16 -5.20 3.76 -41.05
CA ILE A 16 -4.97 2.34 -40.72
C ILE A 16 -4.17 1.62 -41.83
N PHE A 17 -4.29 2.07 -43.08
CA PHE A 17 -3.70 1.39 -44.25
C PHE A 17 -2.26 1.84 -44.59
N GLU A 18 -1.71 2.85 -43.89
CA GLU A 18 -0.29 3.25 -44.02
C GLU A 18 0.63 2.47 -43.08
N SER A 19 0.08 1.86 -42.02
CA SER A 19 0.84 0.99 -41.12
C SER A 19 1.12 -0.37 -41.78
N PRO A 20 2.35 -0.91 -41.70
CA PRO A 20 2.66 -2.23 -42.20
C PRO A 20 1.69 -3.26 -41.62
N VAL A 21 1.29 -4.26 -42.41
CA VAL A 21 0.26 -5.27 -42.07
C VAL A 21 0.47 -5.89 -40.67
N ARG A 22 1.73 -5.99 -40.25
CA ARG A 22 2.14 -6.47 -38.93
C ARG A 22 1.67 -5.58 -37.77
N GLU A 23 1.78 -4.26 -37.88
CA GLU A 23 1.31 -3.34 -36.83
C GLU A 23 -0.22 -3.39 -36.70
N ARG A 24 -0.93 -3.51 -37.82
CA ARG A 24 -2.39 -3.70 -37.81
C ARG A 24 -2.79 -4.97 -37.07
N LEU A 25 -2.04 -6.05 -37.28
CA LEU A 25 -2.24 -7.30 -36.56
C LEU A 25 -1.98 -7.13 -35.06
N GLN A 26 -0.89 -6.46 -34.67
CA GLN A 26 -0.56 -6.21 -33.26
C GLN A 26 -1.64 -5.37 -32.57
N ILE A 27 -2.09 -4.28 -33.21
CA ILE A 27 -3.17 -3.44 -32.70
C ILE A 27 -4.45 -4.26 -32.57
N PHE A 28 -4.78 -5.08 -33.56
CA PHE A 28 -5.95 -5.96 -33.51
C PHE A 28 -5.88 -6.95 -32.34
N LEU A 29 -4.75 -7.64 -32.16
CA LEU A 29 -4.56 -8.61 -31.07
C LEU A 29 -4.58 -7.95 -29.68
N GLN A 30 -4.13 -6.70 -29.58
CA GLN A 30 -4.16 -5.95 -28.32
C GLN A 30 -5.57 -5.43 -27.99
N SER A 31 -6.31 -4.94 -28.99
CA SER A 31 -7.58 -4.23 -28.78
C SER A 31 -8.83 -5.10 -28.86
N SER A 32 -8.79 -6.21 -29.62
CA SER A 32 -9.92 -7.10 -29.80
C SER A 32 -9.92 -8.20 -28.75
N ASP A 33 -11.09 -8.55 -28.23
CA ASP A 33 -11.30 -9.73 -27.38
C ASP A 33 -12.08 -10.84 -28.14
N LEU A 34 -12.32 -10.67 -29.44
CA LEU A 34 -13.16 -11.54 -30.27
C LEU A 34 -12.35 -12.56 -31.09
N TYR A 35 -11.36 -13.19 -30.47
CA TYR A 35 -10.58 -14.27 -31.08
C TYR A 35 -10.21 -15.33 -30.04
N ASP A 36 -10.03 -16.58 -30.48
CA ASP A 36 -9.47 -17.63 -29.64
C ASP A 36 -7.94 -17.55 -29.65
N ALA A 37 -7.35 -17.23 -28.51
CA ALA A 37 -5.90 -17.05 -28.39
C ALA A 37 -5.14 -18.37 -28.62
N GLU A 38 -5.72 -19.53 -28.30
CA GLU A 38 -5.06 -20.83 -28.48
C GLU A 38 -5.02 -21.23 -29.97
N GLU A 39 -6.12 -21.04 -30.70
CA GLU A 39 -6.18 -21.33 -32.14
C GLU A 39 -5.23 -20.43 -32.94
N VAL A 40 -5.19 -19.15 -32.60
CA VAL A 40 -4.29 -18.19 -33.25
C VAL A 40 -2.82 -18.51 -32.92
N LEU A 41 -2.54 -18.97 -31.71
CA LEU A 41 -1.20 -19.39 -31.33
C LEU A 41 -0.75 -20.64 -32.11
N GLY A 42 -1.64 -21.62 -32.29
CA GLY A 42 -1.37 -22.82 -33.11
C GLY A 42 -1.08 -22.49 -34.58
N MET A 43 -1.75 -21.47 -35.15
CA MET A 43 -1.47 -21.02 -36.51
C MET A 43 -0.11 -20.31 -36.64
N ILE A 44 0.36 -19.67 -35.57
CA ILE A 44 1.55 -18.81 -35.56
C ILE A 44 2.76 -19.54 -34.94
N GLU A 45 2.60 -20.78 -34.49
CA GLU A 45 3.61 -21.53 -33.71
C GLU A 45 4.97 -21.62 -34.43
N GLU A 46 4.97 -21.88 -35.74
CA GLU A 46 6.21 -21.96 -36.54
C GLU A 46 6.73 -20.60 -37.07
N SER A 47 5.97 -19.53 -36.89
CA SER A 47 6.36 -18.20 -37.38
C SER A 47 7.25 -17.44 -36.39
N GLU A 48 8.15 -16.58 -36.88
CA GLU A 48 8.99 -15.69 -36.06
C GLU A 48 8.25 -14.42 -35.56
N LEU A 49 6.94 -14.54 -35.32
CA LEU A 49 6.07 -13.47 -34.85
C LEU A 49 6.11 -13.37 -33.32
N TRP A 50 7.29 -13.07 -32.76
CA TRP A 50 7.54 -13.11 -31.31
C TRP A 50 6.73 -12.09 -30.51
N LEU A 51 6.55 -10.86 -31.00
CA LEU A 51 5.73 -9.84 -30.33
C LEU A 51 4.26 -10.26 -30.28
N GLU A 52 3.75 -10.79 -31.39
CA GLU A 52 2.38 -11.28 -31.50
C GLU A 52 2.16 -12.47 -30.56
N LYS A 53 3.12 -13.41 -30.51
CA LYS A 53 3.13 -14.52 -29.53
C LYS A 53 3.12 -14.00 -28.09
N ALA A 54 3.92 -12.97 -27.77
CA ALA A 54 3.93 -12.39 -26.43
C ALA A 54 2.57 -11.77 -26.05
N ILE A 55 1.89 -11.11 -27.00
CA ILE A 55 0.53 -10.58 -26.78
C ILE A 55 -0.46 -11.72 -26.52
N LEU A 56 -0.40 -12.81 -27.27
CA LEU A 56 -1.26 -13.98 -27.09
C LEU A 56 -1.02 -14.67 -25.75
N TYR A 57 0.25 -14.95 -25.40
CA TYR A 57 0.59 -15.56 -24.11
C TYR A 57 0.23 -14.67 -22.92
N ARG A 58 0.27 -13.35 -23.09
CA ARG A 58 -0.20 -12.37 -22.11
C ARG A 58 -1.71 -12.49 -21.87
N ARG A 59 -2.49 -12.79 -22.91
CA ARG A 59 -3.94 -13.06 -22.79
C ARG A 59 -4.24 -14.40 -22.16
N LEU A 60 -3.42 -15.42 -22.44
CA LEU A 60 -3.52 -16.75 -21.80
C LEU A 60 -3.04 -16.77 -20.34
N GLY A 61 -2.48 -15.66 -19.83
CA GLY A 61 -1.97 -15.57 -18.47
C GLY A 61 -0.66 -16.34 -18.22
N GLN A 62 0.04 -16.74 -19.27
CA GLN A 62 1.31 -17.47 -19.17
C GLN A 62 2.48 -16.50 -18.99
N GLU A 63 2.60 -15.94 -17.78
CA GLU A 63 3.56 -14.87 -17.43
C GLU A 63 5.02 -15.27 -17.74
N THR A 64 5.40 -16.52 -17.47
CA THR A 64 6.77 -17.02 -17.68
C THR A 64 7.18 -16.99 -19.16
N LEU A 65 6.28 -17.43 -20.05
CA LEU A 65 6.54 -17.47 -21.48
C LEU A 65 6.57 -16.06 -22.10
N VAL A 66 5.69 -15.16 -21.62
CA VAL A 66 5.72 -13.75 -22.03
C VAL A 66 7.06 -13.12 -21.70
N LEU A 67 7.52 -13.27 -20.45
CA LEU A 67 8.79 -12.72 -20.02
C LEU A 67 9.97 -13.36 -20.76
N GLN A 68 9.94 -14.67 -21.01
CA GLN A 68 10.97 -15.36 -21.79
C GLN A 68 11.08 -14.80 -23.22
N ILE A 69 9.94 -14.56 -23.87
CA ILE A 69 9.91 -13.99 -25.23
C ILE A 69 10.40 -12.54 -25.22
N LEU A 70 9.92 -11.70 -24.29
CA LEU A 70 10.30 -10.29 -24.21
C LEU A 70 11.78 -10.11 -23.82
N ALA A 71 12.23 -10.84 -22.80
CA ALA A 71 13.56 -10.69 -22.22
C ALA A 71 14.65 -11.40 -23.05
N LEU A 72 14.39 -12.63 -23.51
CA LEU A 72 15.41 -13.44 -24.21
C LEU A 72 15.29 -13.36 -25.73
N LYS A 73 14.09 -13.52 -26.30
CA LYS A 73 13.97 -13.58 -27.78
C LYS A 73 13.99 -12.19 -28.43
N LEU A 74 13.31 -11.22 -27.82
CA LEU A 74 13.23 -9.85 -28.31
C LEU A 74 14.29 -8.92 -27.70
N GLU A 75 14.96 -9.37 -26.64
CA GLU A 75 15.96 -8.61 -25.87
C GLU A 75 15.47 -7.20 -25.45
N ASN A 76 14.14 -7.02 -25.37
CA ASN A 76 13.53 -5.75 -25.03
C ASN A 76 13.29 -5.69 -23.52
N CYS A 77 14.35 -5.31 -22.81
CA CYS A 77 14.35 -5.23 -21.37
C CYS A 77 13.35 -4.19 -20.83
N GLU A 78 13.07 -3.11 -21.59
CA GLU A 78 12.10 -2.09 -21.18
C GLU A 78 10.65 -2.62 -21.23
N ALA A 79 10.29 -3.33 -22.30
CA ALA A 79 8.97 -3.95 -22.41
C ALA A 79 8.72 -5.02 -21.33
N ALA A 80 9.76 -5.78 -20.97
CA ALA A 80 9.68 -6.75 -19.87
C ALA A 80 9.48 -6.08 -18.51
N GLU A 81 10.19 -4.98 -18.23
CA GLU A 81 10.01 -4.19 -17.01
C GLU A 81 8.61 -3.57 -16.92
N GLN A 82 8.08 -3.04 -18.04
CA GLN A 82 6.71 -2.52 -18.12
C GLN A 82 5.67 -3.60 -17.84
N TYR A 83 5.84 -4.81 -18.38
CA TYR A 83 4.93 -5.91 -18.10
C TYR A 83 4.93 -6.32 -16.62
N CYS A 84 6.12 -6.40 -15.99
CA CYS A 84 6.21 -6.63 -14.55
C CYS A 84 5.53 -5.51 -13.73
N ALA A 85 5.63 -4.26 -14.19
CA ALA A 85 4.99 -3.12 -13.53
C ALA A 85 3.45 -3.19 -13.60
N GLU A 86 2.90 -3.66 -14.73
CA GLU A 86 1.46 -3.87 -14.90
C GLU A 86 0.92 -5.00 -14.01
N ILE A 87 1.70 -6.07 -13.84
CA ILE A 87 1.34 -7.17 -12.93
C ILE A 87 1.45 -6.72 -11.46
N GLY A 88 2.46 -5.90 -11.13
CA GLY A 88 2.68 -5.36 -9.80
C GLY A 88 3.07 -6.39 -8.74
N ARG A 89 3.50 -7.60 -9.15
CA ARG A 89 3.91 -8.68 -8.23
C ARG A 89 5.44 -8.76 -8.12
N PRO A 90 6.01 -8.88 -6.91
CA PRO A 90 7.46 -9.02 -6.73
C PRO A 90 8.00 -10.31 -7.36
N ASP A 91 7.19 -11.37 -7.40
CA ASP A 91 7.55 -12.66 -7.97
C ASP A 91 7.90 -12.58 -9.47
N ALA A 92 7.21 -11.71 -10.22
CA ALA A 92 7.46 -11.50 -11.65
C ALA A 92 8.85 -10.86 -11.88
N TYR A 93 9.23 -9.90 -11.04
CA TYR A 93 10.56 -9.28 -11.09
C TYR A 93 11.67 -10.26 -10.69
N MET A 94 11.42 -11.14 -9.70
CA MET A 94 12.35 -12.21 -9.35
C MET A 94 12.54 -13.17 -10.53
N ARG A 95 11.46 -13.59 -11.18
CA ARG A 95 11.52 -14.47 -12.36
C ARG A 95 12.32 -13.83 -13.49
N LEU A 96 12.07 -12.55 -13.76
CA LEU A 96 12.79 -11.79 -14.79
C LEU A 96 14.29 -11.68 -14.47
N LEU A 97 14.64 -11.48 -13.19
CA LEU A 97 16.03 -11.48 -12.74
C LEU A 97 16.69 -12.85 -12.96
N GLU A 98 16.00 -13.95 -12.62
CA GLU A 98 16.49 -15.32 -12.88
C GLU A 98 16.79 -15.52 -14.37
N MET A 99 15.87 -15.12 -15.25
CA MET A 99 16.06 -15.25 -16.71
C MET A 99 17.24 -14.42 -17.25
N TYR A 100 17.55 -13.27 -16.64
CA TYR A 100 18.73 -12.49 -17.01
C TYR A 100 20.05 -13.09 -16.50
N LEU A 101 20.01 -13.77 -15.35
CA LEU A 101 21.21 -14.37 -14.73
C LEU A 101 21.54 -15.76 -15.26
N ASP A 102 20.53 -16.53 -15.68
CA ASP A 102 20.70 -17.87 -16.26
C ASP A 102 19.72 -18.07 -17.43
N PRO A 103 20.06 -17.60 -18.63
CA PRO A 103 19.24 -17.81 -19.81
C PRO A 103 19.38 -19.27 -20.30
N GLU A 104 18.31 -20.07 -20.17
CA GLU A 104 18.27 -21.50 -20.56
C GLU A 104 18.62 -21.80 -22.03
N ASP A 105 18.73 -20.76 -22.89
CA ASP A 105 19.13 -20.86 -24.30
C ASP A 105 20.66 -21.07 -24.52
N GLY A 106 21.46 -21.26 -23.45
CA GLY A 106 22.92 -21.38 -23.56
C GLY A 106 23.64 -20.08 -23.95
N ARG A 107 22.95 -18.94 -23.78
CA ARG A 107 23.49 -17.59 -24.01
C ARG A 107 24.28 -17.10 -22.80
N GLU A 108 25.10 -16.08 -23.01
CA GLU A 108 25.78 -15.41 -21.90
C GLU A 108 24.78 -14.64 -21.03
N PRO A 109 24.98 -14.62 -19.70
CA PRO A 109 24.11 -13.90 -18.78
C PRO A 109 24.10 -12.39 -19.04
N MET A 110 22.91 -11.80 -19.01
CA MET A 110 22.67 -10.38 -19.30
C MET A 110 22.85 -9.51 -18.05
N PHE A 111 24.07 -9.48 -17.52
CA PHE A 111 24.39 -8.81 -16.25
C PHE A 111 24.00 -7.33 -16.19
N LYS A 112 24.12 -6.59 -17.31
CA LYS A 112 23.72 -5.17 -17.37
C LYS A 112 22.22 -4.98 -17.17
N ALA A 113 21.40 -5.85 -17.77
CA ALA A 113 19.95 -5.81 -17.63
C ALA A 113 19.53 -6.18 -16.20
N ALA A 114 20.14 -7.22 -15.62
CA ALA A 114 19.92 -7.59 -14.22
C ALA A 114 20.24 -6.45 -13.25
N VAL A 115 21.37 -5.75 -13.44
CA VAL A 115 21.76 -4.64 -12.57
C VAL A 115 20.83 -3.44 -12.71
N ARG A 116 20.36 -3.15 -13.93
CA ARG A 116 19.35 -2.10 -14.17
C ARG A 116 18.02 -2.42 -13.50
N LEU A 117 17.56 -3.67 -13.60
CA LEU A 117 16.35 -4.14 -12.94
C LEU A 117 16.48 -4.01 -11.41
N LEU A 118 17.60 -4.45 -10.85
CA LEU A 118 17.88 -4.31 -9.41
C LEU A 118 17.96 -2.84 -8.99
N HIS A 119 18.47 -1.95 -9.85
CA HIS A 119 18.55 -0.52 -9.56
C HIS A 119 17.18 0.15 -9.50
N ASN A 120 16.31 -0.17 -10.46
CA ASN A 120 14.99 0.45 -10.61
C ASN A 120 13.94 -0.17 -9.68
N HIS A 121 13.98 -1.49 -9.51
CA HIS A 121 12.92 -2.28 -8.86
C HIS A 121 13.41 -3.09 -7.65
N GLY A 122 14.66 -2.91 -7.22
CA GLY A 122 15.22 -3.66 -6.09
C GLY A 122 14.42 -3.51 -4.79
N GLU A 123 13.79 -2.36 -4.54
CA GLU A 123 13.00 -2.11 -3.31
C GLU A 123 11.87 -3.13 -3.12
N MET A 124 11.26 -3.60 -4.21
CA MET A 124 10.16 -4.56 -4.17
C MET A 124 10.61 -6.01 -3.99
N LEU A 125 11.91 -6.26 -4.19
CA LEU A 125 12.49 -7.60 -4.10
C LEU A 125 12.93 -7.93 -2.68
N ASP A 126 12.81 -9.20 -2.31
CA ASP A 126 13.37 -9.70 -1.06
C ASP A 126 14.90 -9.82 -1.20
N PRO A 127 15.70 -9.07 -0.40
CA PRO A 127 17.15 -9.09 -0.53
C PRO A 127 17.76 -10.47 -0.33
N LEU A 128 17.16 -11.33 0.51
CA LEU A 128 17.69 -12.67 0.75
C LEU A 128 17.58 -13.53 -0.51
N GLN A 129 16.41 -13.53 -1.15
CA GLN A 129 16.21 -14.24 -2.41
C GLN A 129 17.09 -13.70 -3.53
N VAL A 130 17.27 -12.38 -3.61
CA VAL A 130 18.21 -11.80 -4.58
C VAL A 130 19.64 -12.29 -4.33
N LEU A 131 20.10 -12.30 -3.08
CA LEU A 131 21.45 -12.75 -2.73
C LEU A 131 21.66 -14.25 -2.98
N GLU A 132 20.66 -15.08 -2.75
CA GLU A 132 20.72 -16.53 -3.04
C GLU A 132 20.78 -16.83 -4.55
N ARG A 133 20.21 -15.96 -5.38
CA ARG A 133 20.16 -16.15 -6.84
C ARG A 133 21.28 -15.46 -7.62
N LEU A 134 22.00 -14.53 -7.01
CA LEU A 134 23.22 -13.99 -7.59
C LEU A 134 24.25 -15.13 -7.69
N SER A 135 24.51 -15.60 -8.92
CA SER A 135 25.48 -16.66 -9.18
C SER A 135 26.86 -16.25 -8.67
N PRO A 136 27.72 -17.21 -8.26
CA PRO A 136 29.09 -16.92 -7.85
C PRO A 136 29.94 -16.32 -8.97
N ASP A 137 29.51 -16.47 -10.23
CA ASP A 137 30.19 -15.96 -11.42
C ASP A 137 29.87 -14.48 -11.69
N MET A 138 28.86 -13.90 -11.04
CA MET A 138 28.52 -12.50 -11.24
C MET A 138 29.59 -11.58 -10.61
N PRO A 139 30.15 -10.61 -11.36
CA PRO A 139 31.08 -9.65 -10.79
C PRO A 139 30.37 -8.82 -9.71
N ILE A 140 30.74 -9.04 -8.45
CA ILE A 140 30.15 -8.32 -7.30
C ILE A 140 30.31 -6.81 -7.41
N GLN A 141 31.33 -6.34 -8.14
CA GLN A 141 31.59 -4.93 -8.42
C GLN A 141 30.44 -4.26 -9.18
N LEU A 142 29.71 -5.00 -10.03
CA LEU A 142 28.60 -4.46 -10.80
C LEU A 142 27.30 -4.40 -9.97
N ALA A 143 27.17 -5.29 -8.99
CA ALA A 143 25.99 -5.38 -8.13
C ALA A 143 26.15 -4.62 -6.79
N SER A 144 27.37 -4.31 -6.36
CA SER A 144 27.68 -3.80 -5.02
C SER A 144 26.90 -2.54 -4.63
N ASP A 145 26.90 -1.52 -5.49
CA ASP A 145 26.21 -0.25 -5.22
C ASP A 145 24.70 -0.45 -5.09
N THR A 146 24.15 -1.33 -5.92
CA THR A 146 22.71 -1.62 -5.94
C THR A 146 22.31 -2.47 -4.74
N VAL A 147 23.07 -3.51 -4.40
CA VAL A 147 22.86 -4.33 -3.20
C VAL A 147 23.00 -3.49 -1.93
N LEU A 148 24.01 -2.61 -1.85
CA LEU A 148 24.19 -1.70 -0.72
C LEU A 148 23.00 -0.76 -0.54
N ARG A 149 22.48 -0.19 -1.64
CA ARG A 149 21.26 0.64 -1.59
C ARG A 149 20.06 -0.17 -1.11
N LEU A 150 19.86 -1.37 -1.65
CA LEU A 150 18.77 -2.26 -1.28
C LEU A 150 18.79 -2.61 0.22
N LEU A 151 19.93 -3.08 0.73
CA LEU A 151 20.08 -3.46 2.14
C LEU A 151 19.90 -2.25 3.07
N ARG A 152 20.43 -1.08 2.69
CA ARG A 152 20.24 0.17 3.46
C ARG A 152 18.77 0.57 3.51
N ALA A 153 18.06 0.53 2.38
CA ALA A 153 16.64 0.85 2.32
C ALA A 153 15.81 -0.10 3.19
N ARG A 154 16.04 -1.42 3.07
CA ARG A 154 15.33 -2.43 3.87
C ARG A 154 15.58 -2.28 5.37
N HIS A 155 16.83 -2.06 5.76
CA HIS A 155 17.17 -1.82 7.15
C HIS A 155 16.57 -0.50 7.68
N HIS A 156 16.52 0.54 6.84
CA HIS A 156 15.84 1.80 7.18
C HIS A 156 14.34 1.59 7.40
N HIS A 157 13.64 0.94 6.47
CA HIS A 157 12.22 0.60 6.61
C HIS A 157 11.94 -0.27 7.84
N HIS A 158 12.80 -1.26 8.12
CA HIS A 158 12.68 -2.06 9.33
C HIS A 158 12.77 -1.20 10.60
N ARG A 159 13.78 -0.32 10.69
CA ARG A 159 13.92 0.59 11.84
C ARG A 159 12.76 1.56 11.97
N GLN A 160 12.30 2.14 10.87
CA GLN A 160 11.10 3.00 10.86
C GLN A 160 9.86 2.24 11.34
N GLY A 161 9.66 1.02 10.86
CA GLY A 161 8.57 0.15 11.32
C GLY A 161 8.65 -0.15 12.81
N GLN A 162 9.85 -0.42 13.33
CA GLN A 162 10.06 -0.61 14.77
C GLN A 162 9.74 0.66 15.59
N ILE A 163 10.09 1.85 15.09
CA ILE A 163 9.73 3.12 15.75
C ILE A 163 8.21 3.27 15.79
N VAL A 164 7.52 3.09 14.67
CA VAL A 164 6.06 3.20 14.58
C VAL A 164 5.37 2.18 15.50
N LEU A 165 5.83 0.92 15.49
CA LEU A 165 5.31 -0.14 16.36
C LEU A 165 5.44 0.25 17.84
N ASN A 166 6.62 0.68 18.27
CA ASN A 166 6.87 1.01 19.67
C ASN A 166 6.13 2.28 20.09
N LEU A 167 6.00 3.27 19.22
CA LEU A 167 5.19 4.46 19.47
C LEU A 167 3.70 4.10 19.62
N SER A 168 3.17 3.25 18.73
CA SER A 168 1.80 2.77 18.81
C SER A 168 1.54 1.99 20.11
N ARG A 169 2.48 1.13 20.52
CA ARG A 169 2.42 0.43 21.81
C ARG A 169 2.42 1.38 23.00
N ALA A 170 3.26 2.42 22.98
CA ALA A 170 3.30 3.42 24.04
C ALA A 170 1.96 4.18 24.16
N LEU A 171 1.37 4.57 23.02
CA LEU A 171 0.06 5.22 22.97
C LEU A 171 -1.08 4.31 23.47
N ASP A 172 -1.06 3.01 23.12
CA ASP A 172 -2.04 2.05 23.62
C ASP A 172 -1.94 1.87 25.14
N VAL A 173 -0.72 1.73 25.68
CA VAL A 173 -0.50 1.66 27.14
C VAL A 173 -1.00 2.91 27.84
N ASP A 174 -0.72 4.09 27.29
CA ASP A 174 -1.16 5.38 27.82
C ASP A 174 -2.70 5.52 27.83
N ALA A 175 -3.36 5.17 26.71
CA ALA A 175 -4.82 5.17 26.63
C ALA A 175 -5.46 4.19 27.63
N ARG A 176 -4.84 3.02 27.82
CA ARG A 176 -5.29 2.04 28.83
C ARG A 176 -5.12 2.55 30.25
N LEU A 177 -4.01 3.23 30.55
CA LEU A 177 -3.77 3.84 31.85
C LEU A 177 -4.80 4.94 32.12
N ALA A 178 -5.00 5.88 31.20
CA ALA A 178 -5.99 6.94 31.33
C ALA A 178 -7.40 6.38 31.58
N ARG A 179 -7.78 5.31 30.85
CA ARG A 179 -9.04 4.61 31.09
C ARG A 179 -9.12 3.96 32.46
N MET A 180 -8.02 3.37 32.94
CA MET A 180 -7.97 2.73 34.25
C MET A 180 -8.08 3.76 35.37
N GLU A 181 -7.39 4.90 35.25
CA GLU A 181 -7.49 6.01 36.19
C GLU A 181 -8.92 6.55 36.27
N GLU A 182 -9.57 6.77 35.13
CA GLU A 182 -10.98 7.21 35.12
C GLU A 182 -11.94 6.16 35.72
N ARG A 183 -11.65 4.87 35.54
CA ARG A 183 -12.45 3.77 36.13
C ARG A 183 -12.21 3.58 37.62
N SER A 184 -11.03 3.93 38.12
CA SER A 184 -10.70 3.86 39.55
C SER A 184 -11.14 5.10 40.31
N ARG A 185 -11.64 6.14 39.62
CA ARG A 185 -12.23 7.32 40.27
C ARG A 185 -13.36 6.92 41.20
N HIS A 186 -13.26 7.44 42.41
CA HIS A 186 -14.25 7.28 43.46
C HIS A 186 -14.22 8.53 44.34
N VAL A 187 -15.33 8.77 45.01
CA VAL A 187 -15.45 9.83 46.02
C VAL A 187 -15.96 9.18 47.29
N GLN A 188 -15.36 9.56 48.41
CA GLN A 188 -15.83 9.16 49.72
C GLN A 188 -16.84 10.17 50.26
N ILE A 189 -18.04 9.69 50.61
CA ILE A 189 -19.10 10.51 51.22
C ILE A 189 -19.09 10.27 52.73
N ASN A 190 -18.89 11.34 53.49
CA ASN A 190 -18.92 11.36 54.96
C ASN A 190 -20.12 12.20 55.45
N ASP A 191 -20.32 12.28 56.78
CA ASP A 191 -21.43 13.04 57.39
C ASP A 191 -21.37 14.56 57.13
N GLU A 192 -20.18 15.07 56.80
CA GLU A 192 -19.93 16.47 56.46
C GLU A 192 -20.06 16.76 54.95
N SER A 193 -20.22 15.72 54.11
CA SER A 193 -20.34 15.89 52.67
C SER A 193 -21.65 16.60 52.30
N VAL A 194 -21.53 17.70 51.55
CA VAL A 194 -22.64 18.54 51.11
C VAL A 194 -22.76 18.55 49.59
N CYS A 195 -23.95 18.87 49.10
CA CYS A 195 -24.18 19.10 47.67
C CYS A 195 -23.49 20.39 47.21
N ASP A 196 -22.71 20.33 46.13
CA ASP A 196 -21.98 21.51 45.60
C ASP A 196 -22.91 22.62 45.08
N SER A 197 -24.17 22.29 44.76
CA SER A 197 -25.15 23.25 44.24
C SER A 197 -26.07 23.87 45.31
N CYS A 198 -26.54 23.07 46.28
CA CYS A 198 -27.52 23.56 47.27
C CYS A 198 -27.01 23.51 48.71
N HIS A 199 -25.78 23.05 48.92
CA HIS A 199 -25.10 22.92 50.21
C HIS A 199 -25.85 22.08 51.25
N ALA A 200 -26.87 21.32 50.84
CA ALA A 200 -27.56 20.37 51.70
C ALA A 200 -26.68 19.15 51.97
N ARG A 201 -26.67 18.66 53.21
CA ARG A 201 -25.98 17.40 53.58
C ARG A 201 -26.49 16.23 52.76
N LEU A 202 -25.55 15.49 52.17
CA LEU A 202 -25.78 14.31 51.35
C LEU A 202 -26.09 13.09 52.24
N GLY A 203 -25.20 12.74 53.17
CA GLY A 203 -25.38 11.60 54.07
C GLY A 203 -25.81 10.34 53.31
N THR A 204 -26.94 9.74 53.68
CA THR A 204 -27.53 8.55 53.05
C THR A 204 -28.46 8.84 51.86
N LYS A 205 -28.57 10.09 51.40
CA LYS A 205 -29.46 10.48 50.29
C LYS A 205 -28.84 10.11 48.95
N LEU A 206 -29.69 9.92 47.93
CA LEU A 206 -29.26 9.74 46.54
C LEU A 206 -28.45 10.96 46.05
N PHE A 207 -27.29 10.69 45.48
CA PHE A 207 -26.38 11.67 44.91
C PHE A 207 -25.92 11.25 43.51
N ALA A 208 -25.33 12.18 42.78
CA ALA A 208 -24.67 11.95 41.51
C ALA A 208 -23.31 12.66 41.51
N MET A 209 -22.34 12.09 40.81
CA MET A 209 -21.02 12.66 40.60
C MET A 209 -20.86 13.02 39.13
N TYR A 210 -20.38 14.22 38.84
CA TYR A 210 -20.06 14.67 37.49
C TYR A 210 -18.60 14.35 37.11
N PRO A 211 -18.26 14.36 35.80
CA PRO A 211 -16.90 14.14 35.32
C PRO A 211 -15.84 15.11 35.87
N ASP A 212 -16.21 16.25 36.45
CA ASP A 212 -15.32 17.24 37.09
C ASP A 212 -15.16 17.04 38.61
N ASP A 213 -15.53 15.88 39.14
CA ASP A 213 -15.52 15.51 40.57
C ASP A 213 -16.56 16.26 41.44
N SER A 214 -17.40 17.11 40.85
CA SER A 214 -18.49 17.75 41.60
C SER A 214 -19.60 16.77 41.97
N ILE A 215 -20.09 16.87 43.20
CA ILE A 215 -21.08 15.97 43.77
C ILE A 215 -22.35 16.76 44.07
N VAL A 216 -23.47 16.28 43.53
CA VAL A 216 -24.77 16.91 43.70
C VAL A 216 -25.79 15.94 44.27
N CYS A 217 -26.75 16.47 45.02
CA CYS A 217 -27.92 15.68 45.39
C CYS A 217 -28.77 15.38 44.14
N TYR A 218 -29.49 14.27 44.15
CA TYR A 218 -30.29 13.83 43.00
C TYR A 218 -31.33 14.88 42.53
N LYS A 219 -31.82 15.74 43.43
CA LYS A 219 -32.73 16.84 43.09
C LYS A 219 -32.05 17.93 42.26
N CYS A 220 -30.80 18.29 42.58
CA CYS A 220 -30.02 19.24 41.79
C CYS A 220 -29.63 18.63 40.43
N TYR A 221 -29.23 17.35 40.44
CA TYR A 221 -28.94 16.59 39.22
C TYR A 221 -30.12 16.60 38.25
N ARG A 222 -31.35 16.31 38.71
CA ARG A 222 -32.56 16.38 37.87
C ARG A 222 -32.86 17.76 37.28
N ARG A 223 -32.42 18.84 37.93
CA ARG A 223 -32.64 20.22 37.45
C ARG A 223 -31.57 20.63 36.43
N GLN A 224 -30.33 20.25 36.67
CA GLN A 224 -29.18 20.62 35.82
C GLN A 224 -28.99 19.66 34.64
N GLY A 225 -29.43 18.42 34.76
CA GLY A 225 -29.23 17.39 33.75
C GLY A 225 -27.82 16.81 33.79
N GLU A 226 -27.52 15.93 32.83
CA GLU A 226 -26.28 15.14 32.82
C GLU A 226 -25.10 15.88 32.19
N SER A 227 -25.38 16.90 31.37
CA SER A 227 -24.39 17.56 30.51
C SER A 227 -23.63 18.70 31.15
N THR A 228 -24.22 19.40 32.11
CA THR A 228 -23.63 20.61 32.71
C THR A 228 -23.51 20.45 34.22
N SER A 229 -22.30 20.56 34.76
CA SER A 229 -22.08 20.53 36.20
C SER A 229 -22.33 21.90 36.85
N VAL A 230 -22.21 21.93 38.18
CA VAL A 230 -22.35 23.14 39.00
C VAL A 230 -21.30 24.20 38.66
N SER A 231 -20.14 23.78 38.12
CA SER A 231 -19.07 24.68 37.68
C SER A 231 -19.38 25.40 36.36
N GLY A 232 -20.51 25.09 35.72
CA GLY A 232 -20.95 25.69 34.45
C GLY A 232 -20.28 25.11 33.22
N ARG A 233 -19.46 24.05 33.36
CA ARG A 233 -18.86 23.34 32.24
C ARG A 233 -19.87 22.41 31.58
N ASP A 234 -19.98 22.49 30.25
CA ASP A 234 -20.79 21.58 29.43
C ASP A 234 -19.90 20.45 28.90
N PHE A 235 -20.02 19.25 29.46
CA PHE A 235 -19.22 18.08 29.09
C PHE A 235 -19.46 17.58 27.67
N LYS A 236 -20.55 18.02 27.01
CA LYS A 236 -20.79 17.69 25.59
C LYS A 236 -20.01 18.60 24.63
N LYS A 237 -19.65 19.80 25.08
CA LYS A 237 -18.90 20.79 24.28
C LYS A 237 -17.43 20.81 24.67
N ASP A 238 -17.16 20.77 25.96
CA ASP A 238 -15.83 20.81 26.57
C ASP A 238 -15.49 19.47 27.19
N THR A 239 -15.09 18.52 26.34
CA THR A 239 -14.64 17.20 26.81
C THR A 239 -13.42 17.36 27.72
N LEU A 240 -13.47 16.78 28.92
CA LEU A 240 -12.33 16.76 29.83
C LEU A 240 -11.27 15.79 29.28
N VAL A 241 -10.33 16.33 28.51
CA VAL A 241 -9.16 15.58 28.05
C VAL A 241 -8.04 15.78 29.07
N LYS A 242 -7.79 14.77 29.92
CA LYS A 242 -6.57 14.74 30.72
C LYS A 242 -5.39 14.55 29.79
N ARG A 243 -4.38 15.42 29.91
CA ARG A 243 -3.15 15.31 29.11
C ARG A 243 -2.44 14.02 29.50
N SER A 244 -1.95 13.29 28.49
CA SER A 244 -1.17 12.09 28.75
C SER A 244 0.14 12.42 29.44
N TRP A 245 0.64 11.48 30.24
CA TRP A 245 1.94 11.57 30.90
C TRP A 245 3.11 11.66 29.90
N LEU A 246 2.90 11.17 28.66
CA LEU A 246 3.84 11.27 27.54
C LEU A 246 4.05 12.72 27.03
N VAL A 247 3.09 13.62 27.26
CA VAL A 247 3.15 15.03 26.80
C VAL A 247 3.53 15.98 27.94
N THR A 248 3.56 15.52 29.18
CA THR A 248 3.85 16.34 30.36
C THR A 248 5.31 16.21 30.84
N ARG A 249 6.28 16.52 29.98
CA ARG A 249 7.67 16.78 30.37
C ARG A 249 8.11 18.16 29.92
#